data_AF-A0A6A6E874-F1
#
_entry.id   AF-A0A6A6E874-F1
#
_cell.length_a   1.000
_cell.length_b   1.000
_cell.length_c   1.000
_cell.angle_alpha   90.00
_cell.angle_beta   90.00
_cell.angle_gamma   90.00
#
_symmetry.space_group_name_H-M   'P 1'
#
loop_
_entity.id
_entity.type
_entity.pdbx_description
1 polymer ?
#
loop_
_entity_poly.entity_id
_entity_poly.type
_entity_poly.pdbx_seq_one_letter_code
_entity_poly.pdbx_strand_id
1 'polypeptide(L)'
;MGHCGSTLTCDACYSDTPDAGCMTALEADADILGNGVLATFLVSAILTCGAILLGYVGDATHEAELNVIDKNVIRRYQASFVHNAIIPKLKSLWGTVRIPTIKFVTFGRVQKTSLERRITRKQRVEALSRFVLILSDQQLVTGLAILIGGLVGRCRISLYEYQMVTALAWFSSTTHLATLSVLRSYFINHHTVRNWRVVGMVASMILLIFSEVMVDIPASGNTQLINPFQCVFSTTGGAEYASDPSPCAPRY
;
A
#
# COMPACT_ATOMS: atom_id res chain seq x y z
N MET A 1 -25.80 -11.86 1.45
CA MET A 1 -24.77 -11.33 2.38
C MET A 1 -24.94 -12.08 3.69
N GLY A 2 -23.91 -12.82 4.15
CA GLY A 2 -24.03 -13.62 5.37
C GLY A 2 -24.16 -12.74 6.61
N HIS A 3 -25.16 -12.99 7.45
CA HIS A 3 -25.21 -12.37 8.77
C HIS A 3 -24.02 -12.86 9.58
N CYS A 4 -23.20 -11.94 10.10
CA CYS A 4 -22.33 -12.26 11.23
C CYS A 4 -23.26 -12.83 12.32
N GLY A 5 -22.99 -14.03 12.81
CA GLY A 5 -23.93 -14.78 13.65
C GLY A 5 -24.49 -13.98 14.84
N SER A 6 -25.48 -14.55 15.52
CA SER A 6 -26.28 -13.92 16.60
C SER A 6 -25.51 -13.31 17.78
N THR A 7 -24.18 -13.40 17.80
CA THR A 7 -23.28 -12.88 18.83
C THR A 7 -22.82 -11.45 18.60
N LEU A 8 -23.04 -10.85 17.43
CA LEU A 8 -22.63 -9.47 17.15
C LEU A 8 -23.83 -8.52 17.34
N THR A 9 -23.82 -7.74 18.42
CA THR A 9 -24.87 -6.78 18.77
C THR A 9 -24.40 -5.36 18.55
N CYS A 10 -24.91 -4.71 17.50
CA CYS A 10 -24.52 -3.34 17.14
C CYS A 10 -25.06 -2.26 18.07
N ASP A 11 -26.04 -2.62 18.90
CA ASP A 11 -26.67 -1.74 19.90
C ASP A 11 -25.98 -1.85 21.27
N ALA A 12 -24.98 -2.73 21.40
CA ALA A 12 -24.27 -2.93 22.66
C ALA A 12 -23.18 -1.88 22.89
N CYS A 13 -22.91 -1.62 24.16
CA CYS A 13 -21.76 -0.84 24.59
C CYS A 13 -20.46 -1.63 24.39
N TYR A 14 -19.44 -1.03 23.77
CA TYR A 14 -18.10 -1.59 23.68
C TYR A 14 -17.10 -0.74 24.50
N SER A 15 -16.17 -1.39 25.19
CA SER A 15 -15.11 -0.72 25.96
C SER A 15 -13.79 -1.50 25.85
N ASP A 16 -12.66 -0.78 25.84
CA ASP A 16 -11.31 -1.36 25.86
C ASP A 16 -10.96 -1.93 27.24
N THR A 17 -11.53 -1.38 28.32
CA THR A 17 -11.39 -1.91 29.67
C THR A 17 -12.63 -2.70 30.08
N PRO A 18 -12.47 -3.83 30.80
CA PRO A 18 -13.60 -4.60 31.30
C PRO A 18 -14.38 -3.77 32.33
N ASP A 19 -15.53 -3.26 31.92
CA ASP A 19 -16.46 -2.49 32.75
C ASP A 19 -17.78 -3.28 32.95
N ALA A 20 -18.44 -3.05 34.09
CA ALA A 20 -19.64 -3.79 34.46
C ALA A 20 -20.85 -3.36 33.61
N GLY A 21 -21.03 -4.01 32.45
CA GLY A 21 -22.19 -3.81 31.57
C GLY A 21 -21.87 -3.53 30.10
N CYS A 22 -20.59 -3.40 29.75
CA CYS A 22 -20.13 -3.24 28.36
C CYS A 22 -19.41 -4.50 27.87
N MET A 23 -19.56 -4.80 26.57
CA MET A 23 -18.80 -5.83 25.89
C MET A 23 -17.36 -5.36 25.69
N THR A 24 -16.41 -6.29 25.70
CA THR A 24 -15.01 -5.98 25.35
C THR A 24 -14.92 -5.67 23.86
N ALA A 25 -14.15 -4.65 23.49
CA ALA A 25 -13.81 -4.35 22.11
C ALA A 25 -13.24 -5.60 21.41
N LEU A 26 -13.46 -5.73 20.09
CA LEU A 26 -12.85 -6.82 19.33
C LEU A 26 -11.33 -6.67 19.40
N GLU A 27 -10.66 -7.75 19.79
CA GLU A 27 -9.21 -7.82 19.75
C GLU A 27 -8.74 -7.74 18.29
N ALA A 28 -7.76 -6.89 18.04
CA ALA A 28 -7.29 -6.63 16.68
C ALA A 28 -6.74 -7.91 16.03
N ASP A 29 -7.23 -8.23 14.84
CA ASP A 29 -6.80 -9.37 14.04
C ASP A 29 -5.45 -9.07 13.38
N ALA A 30 -4.39 -9.48 14.07
CA ALA A 30 -3.01 -9.33 13.60
C ALA A 30 -2.74 -10.03 12.27
N ASP A 31 -3.58 -11.00 11.86
CA ASP A 31 -3.44 -11.66 10.55
C ASP A 31 -3.89 -10.76 9.40
N ILE A 32 -4.80 -9.81 9.64
CA ILE A 32 -5.27 -8.85 8.64
C ILE A 32 -4.43 -7.56 8.69
N LEU A 33 -4.14 -7.06 9.90
CA LEU A 33 -3.48 -5.77 10.12
C LEU A 33 -2.34 -5.82 11.14
N GLY A 34 -1.50 -6.84 11.03
CA GLY A 34 -0.27 -6.91 11.81
C GLY A 34 0.76 -5.86 11.36
N ASN A 35 1.68 -5.51 12.27
CA ASN A 35 2.81 -4.61 11.99
C ASN A 35 3.63 -5.03 10.75
N GLY A 36 3.68 -6.33 10.46
CA GLY A 36 4.32 -6.86 9.25
C GLY A 36 3.64 -6.39 7.96
N VAL A 37 2.31 -6.43 7.90
CA VAL A 37 1.54 -5.97 6.74
C VAL A 37 1.81 -4.50 6.49
N LEU A 38 1.69 -3.65 7.53
CA LEU A 38 1.98 -2.21 7.41
C LEU A 38 3.41 -1.96 6.92
N ALA A 39 4.39 -2.63 7.52
CA ALA A 39 5.79 -2.49 7.13
C ALA A 39 6.02 -2.86 5.66
N THR A 40 5.41 -3.95 5.17
CA THR A 40 5.58 -4.38 3.77
C THR A 40 4.99 -3.39 2.77
N PHE A 41 3.81 -2.83 3.06
CA PHE A 41 3.20 -1.79 2.21
C PHE A 41 4.06 -0.51 2.19
N LEU A 42 4.53 -0.06 3.35
CA LEU A 42 5.41 1.11 3.44
C LEU A 42 6.72 0.91 2.69
N VAL A 43 7.39 -0.24 2.90
CA VAL A 43 8.64 -0.56 2.21
C VAL A 43 8.42 -0.64 0.70
N SER A 44 7.36 -1.32 0.24
CA SER A 44 7.02 -1.43 -1.18
C SER A 44 6.81 -0.07 -1.83
N ALA A 45 6.10 0.84 -1.15
CA ALA A 45 5.87 2.17 -1.67
C ALA A 45 7.13 3.04 -1.69
N ILE A 46 7.96 2.98 -0.64
CA ILE A 46 9.25 3.67 -0.60
C ILE A 46 10.15 3.18 -1.74
N LEU A 47 10.20 1.85 -1.96
CA LEU A 47 10.98 1.27 -3.07
C LEU A 47 10.44 1.71 -4.44
N THR A 48 9.12 1.77 -4.59
CA THR A 48 8.48 2.18 -5.84
C THR A 48 8.73 3.66 -6.13
N CYS A 49 8.42 4.54 -5.19
CA CYS A 49 8.67 5.98 -5.31
C CYS A 49 10.16 6.27 -5.49
N GLY A 50 11.02 5.60 -4.72
CA GLY A 50 12.46 5.69 -4.86
C GLY A 50 12.94 5.27 -6.25
N ALA A 51 12.43 4.16 -6.80
CA ALA A 51 12.79 3.73 -8.14
C ALA A 51 12.33 4.71 -9.22
N ILE A 52 11.12 5.26 -9.12
CA ILE A 52 10.62 6.28 -10.04
C ILE A 52 11.52 7.53 -9.97
N LEU A 53 11.82 8.02 -8.76
CA LEU A 53 12.66 9.21 -8.57
C LEU A 53 14.09 8.99 -9.08
N LEU A 54 14.72 7.87 -8.71
CA LEU A 54 16.07 7.51 -9.17
C LEU A 54 16.10 7.29 -10.68
N GLY A 55 15.05 6.72 -11.25
CA GLY A 55 14.88 6.56 -12.68
C GLY A 55 14.78 7.88 -13.42
N TYR A 56 13.97 8.81 -12.89
CA TYR A 56 13.81 10.15 -13.42
C TYR A 56 15.13 10.94 -13.40
N VAL A 57 15.78 11.06 -12.24
CA VAL A 57 17.04 11.83 -12.13
C VAL A 57 18.24 11.13 -12.80
N GLY A 58 18.17 9.80 -12.94
CA GLY A 58 19.20 8.96 -13.56
C GLY A 58 19.12 8.87 -15.09
N ASP A 59 18.21 9.61 -15.73
CA ASP A 59 17.90 9.55 -17.17
C ASP A 59 17.57 8.13 -17.66
N ALA A 60 16.81 7.38 -16.84
CA ALA A 60 16.32 6.04 -17.16
C ALA A 60 14.83 6.04 -17.55
N THR A 61 14.29 7.19 -17.95
CA THR A 61 12.91 7.38 -18.44
C THR A 61 12.88 7.53 -19.97
N HIS A 62 11.75 7.21 -20.61
CA HIS A 62 11.63 7.22 -22.06
C HIS A 62 11.61 8.66 -22.61
N GLU A 63 12.29 8.96 -23.73
CA GLU A 63 12.44 10.37 -24.19
C GLU A 63 11.13 11.06 -24.53
N ALA A 64 10.11 10.29 -24.92
CA ALA A 64 8.76 10.76 -25.20
C ALA A 64 8.02 11.28 -23.95
N GLU A 65 8.48 10.92 -22.75
CA GLU A 65 7.89 11.31 -21.46
C GLU A 65 8.57 12.56 -20.86
N LEU A 66 9.78 12.94 -21.32
CA LEU A 66 10.53 14.06 -20.74
C LEU A 66 10.23 15.39 -21.43
N ASN A 67 9.83 16.38 -20.65
CA ASN A 67 9.75 17.77 -21.07
C ASN A 67 11.14 18.45 -21.07
N VAL A 68 11.23 19.62 -21.72
CA VAL A 68 12.46 20.45 -21.74
C VAL A 68 12.91 20.82 -20.33
N ILE A 69 11.95 21.09 -19.43
CA ILE A 69 12.23 21.38 -18.03
C ILE A 69 12.86 20.17 -17.33
N ASP A 70 12.34 18.96 -17.56
CA ASP A 70 12.87 17.73 -16.96
C ASP A 70 14.32 17.49 -17.36
N LYS A 71 14.65 17.72 -18.64
CA LYS A 71 16.04 17.60 -19.14
C LYS A 71 16.99 18.57 -18.43
N ASN A 72 16.52 19.77 -18.09
CA ASN A 72 17.31 20.76 -17.36
C ASN A 72 17.49 20.38 -15.88
N VAL A 73 16.45 19.82 -15.24
CA VAL A 73 16.52 19.32 -13.86
C VAL A 73 17.50 18.15 -13.75
N ILE A 74 17.43 17.18 -14.67
CA ILE A 74 18.31 16.01 -14.71
C ILE A 74 19.77 16.43 -14.83
N ARG A 75 20.08 17.35 -15.76
CA ARG A 75 21.45 17.87 -15.93
C ARG A 75 21.97 18.54 -14.67
N ARG A 76 21.15 19.35 -14.00
CA ARG A 76 21.52 19.99 -12.73
C ARG A 76 21.78 18.96 -11.63
N TYR A 77 20.92 17.94 -11.51
CA TYR A 77 21.09 16.88 -10.51
C TYR A 77 22.37 16.06 -10.75
N GLN A 78 22.64 15.68 -12.00
CA GLN A 78 23.86 14.95 -12.35
C GLN A 78 25.14 15.77 -12.11
N ALA A 79 25.05 17.10 -12.24
CA ALA A 79 26.13 18.02 -11.88
C ALA A 79 26.20 18.36 -10.37
N SER A 80 25.20 17.95 -9.58
CA SER A 80 25.10 18.32 -8.16
C SER A 80 26.00 17.48 -7.25
N PHE A 81 26.34 18.05 -6.09
CA PHE A 81 27.12 17.40 -5.02
C PHE A 81 26.51 16.06 -4.58
N VAL A 82 25.18 15.93 -4.60
CA VAL A 82 24.46 14.69 -4.26
C VAL A 82 24.90 13.51 -5.15
N HIS A 83 24.96 13.71 -6.47
CA HIS A 83 25.39 12.66 -7.40
C HIS A 83 26.87 12.31 -7.21
N ASN A 84 27.71 13.33 -7.04
CA ASN A 84 29.17 13.15 -7.03
C ASN A 84 29.73 12.68 -5.67
N ALA A 85 29.08 13.00 -4.54
CA ALA A 85 29.57 12.68 -3.21
C ALA A 85 28.73 11.63 -2.45
N ILE A 86 27.41 11.62 -2.62
CA ILE A 86 26.51 10.76 -1.84
C ILE A 86 26.32 9.39 -2.50
N ILE A 87 26.06 9.34 -3.82
CA ILE A 87 25.89 8.07 -4.55
C ILE A 87 27.09 7.12 -4.41
N PRO A 88 28.37 7.55 -4.58
CA PRO A 88 29.49 6.64 -4.40
C PRO A 88 29.67 6.16 -2.96
N LYS A 89 29.37 7.00 -1.96
CA LYS A 89 29.37 6.58 -0.55
C LYS A 89 28.28 5.54 -0.26
N LEU A 90 27.08 5.75 -0.79
CA LEU A 90 25.98 4.79 -0.65
C LEU A 90 26.31 3.46 -1.33
N LYS A 91 26.90 3.50 -2.53
CA LYS A 91 27.34 2.30 -3.27
C LYS A 91 28.45 1.55 -2.52
N SER A 92 29.39 2.27 -1.89
CA SER A 92 30.43 1.70 -1.04
C SER A 92 29.83 1.03 0.20
N LEU A 93 28.92 1.71 0.88
CA LEU A 93 28.25 1.22 2.09
C LEU A 93 27.39 -0.02 1.79
N TRP A 94 26.66 -0.02 0.67
CA TRP A 94 25.88 -1.17 0.20
C TRP A 94 26.78 -2.34 -0.21
N GLY A 95 27.97 -2.08 -0.78
CA GLY A 95 28.99 -3.09 -1.04
C GLY A 95 29.47 -3.78 0.24
N THR A 96 29.73 -3.01 1.30
CA THR A 96 30.15 -3.51 2.61
C THR A 96 29.07 -4.37 3.28
N VAL A 97 27.78 -4.03 3.12
CA VAL A 97 26.65 -4.80 3.67
C VAL A 97 26.31 -6.04 2.83
N ARG A 98 26.47 -5.97 1.50
CA ARG A 98 26.18 -7.06 0.54
C ARG A 98 27.18 -8.21 0.58
N ILE A 99 28.45 -7.92 0.89
CA ILE A 99 29.53 -8.94 0.94
C ILE A 99 29.30 -9.99 2.04
N PRO A 100 28.95 -9.66 3.31
CA PRO A 100 28.69 -10.65 4.34
C PRO A 100 27.37 -11.42 4.11
N THR A 101 26.31 -10.76 3.64
CA THR A 101 25.00 -11.39 3.40
C THR A 101 25.02 -12.42 2.26
N ILE A 102 25.69 -12.13 1.14
CA ILE A 102 25.83 -13.09 0.03
C ILE A 102 26.76 -14.25 0.42
N LYS A 103 27.84 -13.98 1.16
CA LYS A 103 28.72 -15.05 1.68
C LYS A 103 28.02 -15.98 2.67
N PHE A 104 27.02 -15.49 3.39
CA PHE A 104 26.24 -16.30 4.34
C PHE A 104 25.19 -17.18 3.63
N VAL A 105 24.62 -16.71 2.51
CA VAL A 105 23.56 -17.44 1.77
C VAL A 105 24.13 -18.37 0.68
N THR A 106 25.32 -18.12 0.16
CA THR A 106 25.94 -18.96 -0.89
C THR A 106 27.32 -19.46 -0.48
N PHE A 107 27.41 -20.76 -0.17
CA PHE A 107 28.67 -21.52 -0.09
C PHE A 107 29.21 -21.81 -1.50
N GLY A 108 29.31 -20.77 -2.35
CA GLY A 108 29.69 -20.88 -3.75
C GLY A 108 30.48 -19.65 -4.19
N ARG A 109 31.66 -19.88 -4.77
CA ARG A 109 32.59 -18.84 -5.24
C ARG A 109 31.85 -17.79 -6.09
N VAL A 110 31.70 -16.58 -5.55
CA VAL A 110 31.31 -15.41 -6.34
C VAL A 110 32.46 -15.07 -7.28
N GLN A 111 32.32 -15.42 -8.55
CA GLN A 111 33.25 -15.02 -9.59
C GLN A 111 33.19 -13.50 -9.74
N LYS A 112 34.28 -12.82 -9.39
CA LYS A 112 34.49 -11.40 -9.72
C LYS A 112 34.51 -11.29 -11.24
N THR A 113 33.36 -11.05 -11.86
CA THR A 113 33.33 -10.54 -13.24
C THR A 113 33.65 -9.07 -13.19
N SER A 114 34.95 -8.77 -13.24
CA SER A 114 35.49 -7.47 -13.62
C SER A 114 35.18 -7.23 -15.10
N LEU A 115 34.12 -6.48 -15.37
CA LEU A 115 34.10 -5.53 -16.46
C LEU A 115 33.06 -4.47 -16.08
N GLU A 116 33.51 -3.24 -15.79
CA GLU A 116 32.63 -2.07 -15.70
C GLU A 116 32.01 -1.80 -17.08
N ARG A 117 31.03 -2.63 -17.46
CA ARG A 117 30.23 -2.39 -18.65
C ARG A 117 29.37 -1.18 -18.31
N ARG A 118 29.68 -0.02 -18.89
CA ARG A 118 28.83 1.18 -18.78
C ARG A 118 27.43 0.79 -19.24
N ILE A 119 26.51 0.65 -18.29
CA ILE A 119 25.11 0.27 -18.56
C ILE A 119 24.52 1.34 -19.49
N THR A 120 24.13 0.94 -20.69
CA THR A 120 23.54 1.83 -21.69
C THR A 120 22.19 2.36 -21.18
N ARG A 121 21.82 3.59 -21.57
CA ARG A 121 20.51 4.19 -21.26
C ARG A 121 19.35 3.23 -21.49
N LYS A 122 19.32 2.54 -22.65
CA LYS A 122 18.32 1.51 -22.98
C LYS A 122 18.23 0.38 -21.93
N GLN A 123 19.38 -0.10 -21.46
CA GLN A 123 19.41 -1.15 -20.43
C GLN A 123 18.92 -0.63 -19.07
N ARG A 124 19.20 0.64 -18.72
CA ARG A 124 18.68 1.26 -17.49
C ARG A 124 17.17 1.42 -17.53
N VAL A 125 16.64 1.91 -18.66
CA VAL A 125 15.20 2.05 -18.89
C VAL A 125 14.50 0.70 -18.80
N GLU A 126 15.05 -0.34 -19.43
CA GLU A 126 14.48 -1.69 -19.39
C GLU A 126 14.51 -2.28 -17.97
N ALA A 127 15.63 -2.16 -17.27
CA ALA A 127 15.76 -2.66 -15.90
C ALA A 127 14.81 -1.95 -14.93
N LEU A 128 14.72 -0.61 -15.04
CA LEU A 128 13.77 0.18 -14.25
C LEU A 128 12.33 -0.20 -14.57
N SER A 129 11.98 -0.30 -15.85
CA SER A 129 10.63 -0.66 -16.29
C SER A 129 10.23 -2.02 -15.72
N ARG A 130 11.09 -3.05 -15.82
CA ARG A 130 10.81 -4.37 -15.24
C ARG A 130 10.68 -4.33 -13.73
N PHE A 131 11.55 -3.59 -13.05
CA PHE A 131 11.51 -3.48 -11.60
C PHE A 131 10.22 -2.81 -11.12
N VAL A 132 9.89 -1.66 -11.70
CA VAL A 132 8.67 -0.91 -11.41
C VAL A 132 7.43 -1.72 -11.79
N LEU A 133 7.48 -2.50 -12.88
CA LEU A 133 6.41 -3.40 -13.29
C LEU A 133 6.10 -4.41 -12.18
N ILE A 134 7.12 -5.13 -11.69
CA ILE A 134 6.93 -6.15 -10.63
C ILE A 134 6.36 -5.52 -9.35
N LEU A 135 6.93 -4.40 -8.89
CA LEU A 135 6.43 -3.70 -7.70
C LEU A 135 4.99 -3.19 -7.88
N SER A 136 4.68 -2.71 -9.07
CA SER A 136 3.35 -2.22 -9.44
C SER A 136 2.31 -3.35 -9.44
N ASP A 137 2.65 -4.53 -9.98
CA ASP A 137 1.78 -5.72 -9.95
C ASP A 137 1.56 -6.20 -8.51
N GLN A 138 2.63 -6.24 -7.71
CA GLN A 138 2.53 -6.60 -6.30
C GLN A 138 1.56 -5.67 -5.57
N GLN A 139 1.71 -4.36 -5.73
CA GLN A 139 0.83 -3.37 -5.08
C GLN A 139 -0.65 -3.52 -5.49
N LEU A 140 -0.91 -3.78 -6.78
CA LEU A 140 -2.27 -3.99 -7.25
C LEU A 140 -2.90 -5.24 -6.64
N VAL A 141 -2.17 -6.36 -6.63
CA VAL A 141 -2.65 -7.63 -6.09
C VAL A 141 -2.80 -7.56 -4.57
N THR A 142 -1.83 -7.02 -3.85
CA THR A 142 -1.91 -6.90 -2.38
C THR A 142 -2.96 -5.89 -1.95
N GLY A 143 -3.10 -4.78 -2.66
CA GLY A 143 -4.16 -3.78 -2.43
C GLY A 143 -5.56 -4.36 -2.67
N LEU A 144 -5.73 -5.15 -3.73
CA LEU A 144 -6.99 -5.85 -3.97
C LEU A 144 -7.26 -6.92 -2.90
N ALA A 145 -6.23 -7.69 -2.53
CA ALA A 145 -6.35 -8.75 -1.54
C ALA A 145 -6.72 -8.21 -0.15
N ILE A 146 -6.12 -7.10 0.29
CA ILE A 146 -6.43 -6.52 1.61
C ILE A 146 -7.85 -5.96 1.67
N LEU A 147 -8.34 -5.36 0.57
CA LEU A 147 -9.75 -4.93 0.47
C LEU A 147 -10.71 -6.12 0.56
N ILE A 148 -10.44 -7.20 -0.17
CA ILE A 148 -11.26 -8.43 -0.11
C ILE A 148 -11.18 -9.04 1.30
N GLY A 149 -9.98 -9.13 1.88
CA GLY A 149 -9.74 -9.67 3.21
C GLY A 149 -10.51 -8.92 4.29
N GLY A 150 -10.47 -7.57 4.26
CA GLY A 150 -11.25 -6.74 5.18
C GLY A 150 -12.77 -6.96 5.05
N LEU A 151 -13.28 -7.07 3.82
CA LEU A 151 -14.70 -7.31 3.59
C LEU A 151 -15.15 -8.71 4.02
N VAL A 152 -14.35 -9.73 3.76
CA VAL A 152 -14.62 -11.11 4.21
C VAL A 152 -14.52 -11.19 5.74
N GLY A 153 -13.54 -10.50 6.32
CA GLY A 153 -13.27 -10.42 7.75
C GLY A 153 -14.19 -9.48 8.54
N ARG A 154 -15.19 -8.85 7.92
CA ARG A 154 -16.06 -7.81 8.52
C ARG A 154 -16.71 -8.14 9.86
N CYS A 155 -16.86 -9.42 10.19
CA CYS A 155 -17.43 -9.88 11.46
C CYS A 155 -16.40 -9.97 12.60
N ARG A 156 -15.11 -9.89 12.27
CA ARG A 156 -13.97 -10.15 13.16
C ARG A 156 -13.05 -8.95 13.31
N ILE A 157 -13.31 -7.87 12.58
CA ILE A 157 -12.53 -6.64 12.62
C ILE A 157 -13.39 -5.48 13.11
N SER A 158 -12.75 -4.57 13.83
CA SER A 158 -13.28 -3.28 14.23
C SER A 158 -13.31 -2.28 13.07
N LEU A 159 -14.04 -1.18 13.25
CA LEU A 159 -14.03 -0.07 12.31
C LEU A 159 -12.62 0.56 12.18
N TYR A 160 -11.87 0.66 13.28
CA TYR A 160 -10.48 1.12 13.27
C TYR A 160 -9.60 0.30 12.31
N GLU A 161 -9.68 -1.01 12.40
CA GLU A 161 -8.93 -1.91 11.53
C GLU A 161 -9.36 -1.74 10.08
N TYR A 162 -10.66 -1.68 9.81
CA TYR A 162 -11.13 -1.48 8.44
C TYR A 162 -10.68 -0.12 7.85
N GLN A 163 -10.56 0.93 8.67
CA GLN A 163 -9.96 2.21 8.26
C GLN A 163 -8.49 2.05 7.85
N MET A 164 -7.71 1.26 8.60
CA MET A 164 -6.32 0.96 8.24
C MET A 164 -6.23 0.15 6.94
N VAL A 165 -7.07 -0.87 6.73
CA VAL A 165 -7.19 -1.61 5.46
C VAL A 165 -7.44 -0.64 4.30
N THR A 166 -8.40 0.27 4.48
CA THR A 166 -8.79 1.25 3.46
C THR A 166 -7.65 2.20 3.15
N ALA A 167 -6.97 2.73 4.17
CA ALA A 167 -5.82 3.61 4.01
C ALA A 167 -4.63 2.92 3.29
N LEU A 168 -4.34 1.66 3.61
CA LEU A 168 -3.30 0.88 2.94
C LEU A 168 -3.63 0.63 1.47
N ALA A 169 -4.89 0.32 1.17
CA ALA A 169 -5.35 0.12 -0.20
C ALA A 169 -5.33 1.42 -1.03
N TRP A 170 -5.74 2.54 -0.43
CA TRP A 170 -5.64 3.87 -1.04
C TRP A 170 -4.19 4.24 -1.35
N PHE A 171 -3.30 4.06 -0.39
CA PHE A 171 -1.87 4.31 -0.55
C PHE A 171 -1.23 3.40 -1.62
N SER A 172 -1.63 2.12 -1.68
CA SER A 172 -1.22 1.20 -2.74
C SER A 172 -1.70 1.66 -4.12
N SER A 173 -2.96 2.10 -4.22
CA SER A 173 -3.57 2.55 -5.48
C SER A 173 -2.92 3.82 -6.03
N THR A 174 -2.61 4.79 -5.16
CA THR A 174 -1.91 6.03 -5.53
C THR A 174 -0.48 5.75 -6.00
N THR A 175 0.25 4.89 -5.29
CA THR A 175 1.61 4.49 -5.67
C THR A 175 1.61 3.69 -6.98
N HIS A 176 0.62 2.80 -7.17
CA HIS A 176 0.41 2.08 -8.41
C HIS A 176 0.16 3.04 -9.59
N LEU A 177 -0.66 4.08 -9.40
CA LEU A 177 -0.92 5.09 -10.43
C LEU A 177 0.37 5.82 -10.85
N ALA A 178 1.23 6.16 -9.89
CA ALA A 178 2.51 6.81 -10.17
C ALA A 178 3.40 5.96 -11.10
N THR A 179 3.31 4.63 -11.02
CA THR A 179 4.10 3.72 -11.88
C THR A 179 3.74 3.81 -13.37
N LEU A 180 2.53 4.28 -13.71
CA LEU A 180 2.11 4.41 -15.11
C LEU A 180 2.94 5.43 -15.89
N SER A 181 3.47 6.46 -15.22
CA SER A 181 4.38 7.44 -15.83
C SER A 181 5.65 6.79 -16.39
N VAL A 182 6.12 5.70 -15.78
CA VAL A 182 7.32 4.98 -16.24
C VAL A 182 6.93 3.86 -17.21
N LEU A 183 5.79 3.20 -17.00
CA LEU A 183 5.40 1.99 -17.71
C LEU A 183 4.55 2.22 -18.96
N ARG A 184 4.13 3.45 -19.26
CA ARG A 184 3.26 3.76 -20.41
C ARG A 184 3.80 3.20 -21.72
N SER A 185 5.06 3.47 -22.04
CA SER A 185 5.72 2.95 -23.27
C SER A 185 5.78 1.42 -23.29
N TYR A 186 5.97 0.78 -22.13
CA TYR A 186 5.96 -0.67 -22.01
C TYR A 186 4.58 -1.28 -22.32
N PHE A 187 3.49 -0.69 -21.83
CA PHE A 187 2.13 -1.18 -22.05
C PHE A 187 1.56 -0.91 -23.44
N ILE A 188 2.08 0.11 -24.14
CA ILE A 188 1.76 0.30 -25.56
C ILE A 188 2.24 -0.90 -26.37
N ASN A 189 3.38 -1.50 -26.02
CA ASN A 189 3.90 -2.69 -26.71
C ASN A 189 3.30 -4.02 -26.21
N HIS A 190 2.71 -4.05 -25.01
CA HIS A 190 2.21 -5.27 -24.36
C HIS A 190 0.73 -5.17 -23.96
N HIS A 191 -0.16 -5.17 -24.96
CA HIS A 191 -1.60 -4.95 -24.74
C HIS A 191 -2.29 -6.00 -23.85
N THR A 192 -1.88 -7.27 -23.89
CA THR A 192 -2.49 -8.33 -23.07
C THR A 192 -2.24 -8.09 -21.58
N VAL A 193 -0.99 -7.77 -21.22
CA VAL A 193 -0.61 -7.42 -19.83
C VAL A 193 -1.36 -6.17 -19.38
N ARG A 194 -1.46 -5.17 -20.26
CA ARG A 194 -2.23 -3.96 -20.01
C ARG A 194 -3.70 -4.27 -19.69
N ASN A 195 -4.36 -5.12 -20.49
CA ASN A 195 -5.78 -5.41 -20.31
C ASN A 195 -6.05 -6.12 -18.97
N TRP A 196 -5.24 -7.12 -18.59
CA TRP A 196 -5.35 -7.77 -17.28
C TRP A 196 -5.14 -6.80 -16.12
N ARG A 197 -4.16 -5.90 -16.24
CA ARG A 197 -3.94 -4.83 -15.24
C ARG A 197 -5.12 -3.88 -15.14
N VAL A 198 -5.70 -3.46 -16.26
CA VAL A 198 -6.88 -2.59 -16.26
C VAL A 198 -8.06 -3.25 -15.54
N VAL A 199 -8.29 -4.55 -15.76
CA VAL A 199 -9.32 -5.30 -15.02
C VAL A 199 -9.04 -5.25 -13.51
N GLY A 200 -7.79 -5.51 -13.09
CA GLY A 200 -7.40 -5.41 -11.69
C GLY A 200 -7.58 -4.01 -11.10
N MET A 201 -7.19 -2.96 -11.83
CA MET A 201 -7.37 -1.56 -11.42
C MET A 201 -8.85 -1.20 -11.26
N VAL A 202 -9.71 -1.62 -12.20
CA VAL A 202 -11.15 -1.36 -12.13
C VAL A 202 -11.77 -2.09 -10.94
N ALA A 203 -11.43 -3.36 -10.73
CA ALA A 203 -11.89 -4.12 -9.57
C ALA A 203 -11.45 -3.47 -8.25
N SER A 204 -10.17 -3.09 -8.15
CA SER A 204 -9.64 -2.39 -6.98
C SER A 204 -10.31 -1.03 -6.77
N MET A 205 -10.60 -0.28 -7.84
CA MET A 205 -11.25 1.02 -7.76
C MET A 205 -12.68 0.89 -7.22
N ILE A 206 -13.45 -0.09 -7.71
CA ILE A 206 -14.82 -0.33 -7.24
C ILE A 206 -14.82 -0.67 -5.74
N LEU A 207 -13.92 -1.57 -5.32
CA LEU A 207 -13.82 -1.95 -3.90
C LEU A 207 -13.30 -0.80 -3.04
N LEU A 208 -12.34 -0.01 -3.52
CA LEU A 208 -11.81 1.12 -2.76
C LEU A 208 -12.90 2.19 -2.56
N ILE A 209 -13.64 2.57 -3.62
CA ILE A 209 -14.77 3.51 -3.51
C ILE A 209 -15.80 3.00 -2.50
N PHE A 210 -16.14 1.72 -2.57
CA PHE A 210 -17.05 1.10 -1.62
C PHE A 210 -16.52 1.21 -0.17
N SER A 211 -15.25 0.92 0.05
CA SER A 211 -14.62 1.00 1.37
C SER A 211 -14.57 2.41 1.93
N GLU A 212 -14.20 3.41 1.14
CA GLU A 212 -14.19 4.82 1.54
C GLU A 212 -15.59 5.27 1.98
N VAL A 213 -16.61 4.95 1.18
CA VAL A 213 -18.01 5.25 1.54
C VAL A 213 -18.39 4.59 2.88
N MET A 214 -18.01 3.34 3.11
CA MET A 214 -18.31 2.64 4.36
C MET A 214 -17.54 3.19 5.56
N VAL A 215 -16.34 3.72 5.36
CA VAL A 215 -15.55 4.36 6.42
C VAL A 215 -16.11 5.74 6.79
N ASP A 216 -16.62 6.49 5.81
CA ASP A 216 -17.11 7.86 6.01
C ASP A 216 -18.53 7.93 6.60
N ILE A 217 -19.39 6.93 6.34
CA ILE A 217 -20.76 6.90 6.88
C ILE A 217 -20.79 6.96 8.42
N PRO A 218 -20.02 6.14 9.16
CA PRO A 218 -19.90 6.21 10.62
C PRO A 218 -19.45 7.57 11.15
N ALA A 219 -18.62 8.30 10.40
CA ALA A 219 -18.13 9.63 10.81
C ALA A 219 -19.26 10.67 10.91
N SER A 220 -20.41 10.40 10.28
CA SER A 220 -21.61 11.22 10.37
C SER A 220 -22.56 10.82 11.52
N GLY A 221 -22.28 9.72 12.24
CA GLY A 221 -23.12 9.20 13.32
C GLY A 221 -22.36 8.97 14.63
N ASN A 222 -23.01 8.35 15.62
CA ASN A 222 -22.42 8.08 16.96
C ASN A 222 -21.61 6.78 17.02
N THR A 223 -21.10 6.27 15.89
CA THR A 223 -20.39 4.97 15.84
C THR A 223 -18.93 5.16 16.25
N GLN A 224 -18.48 4.45 17.28
CA GLN A 224 -17.09 4.52 17.74
C GLN A 224 -16.17 3.61 16.93
N LEU A 225 -14.88 3.93 16.86
CA LEU A 225 -13.88 3.15 16.10
C LEU A 225 -13.68 1.72 16.63
N ILE A 226 -13.97 1.50 17.91
CA ILE A 226 -13.91 0.19 18.57
C ILE A 226 -15.07 -0.74 18.20
N ASN A 227 -16.13 -0.19 17.59
CA ASN A 227 -17.30 -0.98 17.22
C ASN A 227 -16.96 -1.95 16.06
N PRO A 228 -17.61 -3.12 16.00
CA PRO A 228 -17.42 -4.06 14.90
C PRO A 228 -17.77 -3.42 13.54
N PHE A 229 -16.95 -3.66 12.52
CA PHE A 229 -17.16 -3.06 11.19
C PHE A 229 -18.51 -3.46 10.55
N GLN A 230 -19.00 -4.66 10.83
CA GLN A 230 -20.32 -5.11 10.37
C GLN A 230 -21.46 -4.14 10.74
N CYS A 231 -21.35 -3.39 11.84
CA CYS A 231 -22.41 -2.51 12.31
C CYS A 231 -22.67 -1.29 11.42
N VAL A 232 -21.70 -0.92 10.59
CA VAL A 232 -21.86 0.13 9.56
C VAL A 232 -22.98 -0.24 8.56
N PHE A 233 -23.12 -1.52 8.24
CA PHE A 233 -24.16 -2.00 7.33
C PHE A 233 -25.57 -1.88 7.90
N SER A 234 -25.71 -1.83 9.23
CA SER A 234 -27.00 -1.63 9.89
C SER A 234 -27.44 -0.16 9.81
N THR A 235 -26.50 0.78 9.99
CA THR A 235 -26.74 2.23 9.89
C THR A 235 -27.21 2.65 8.50
N THR A 236 -26.70 2.00 7.44
CA THR A 236 -27.09 2.28 6.05
C THR A 236 -28.47 1.74 5.67
N GLY A 237 -29.05 0.85 6.49
CA GLY A 237 -30.34 0.19 6.24
C GLY A 237 -31.58 0.94 6.75
N GLY A 238 -31.44 2.15 7.30
CA GLY A 238 -32.57 2.97 7.75
C GLY A 238 -33.04 2.73 9.19
N ALA A 239 -32.26 2.04 10.03
CA ALA A 239 -32.47 2.05 11.47
C ALA A 239 -31.80 3.30 12.05
N GLU A 240 -32.56 4.39 12.12
CA GLU A 240 -32.23 5.58 12.90
C GLU A 240 -32.08 5.13 14.36
N TYR A 241 -30.84 5.08 14.84
CA TYR A 241 -30.55 4.78 16.24
C TYR A 241 -31.20 5.86 17.07
N ALA A 242 -32.28 5.48 17.77
CA ALA A 242 -32.84 6.27 18.84
C ALA A 242 -31.69 6.68 19.76
N SER A 243 -31.54 7.99 19.89
CA SER A 243 -30.67 8.66 20.83
C SER A 243 -31.05 8.28 22.26
N ASP A 244 -30.57 7.14 22.73
CA ASP A 244 -30.48 6.86 24.17
C ASP A 244 -29.08 7.29 24.65
N PRO A 245 -28.99 7.93 25.82
CA PRO A 245 -27.75 8.52 26.29
C PRO A 245 -26.72 7.40 26.51
N SER A 246 -25.53 7.63 25.95
CA SER A 246 -24.28 6.89 26.15
C SER A 246 -24.34 5.80 27.24
N PRO A 247 -24.32 4.50 26.88
CA PRO A 247 -24.29 3.42 27.88
C PRO A 247 -22.98 3.39 28.69
N CYS A 248 -21.96 4.19 28.30
CA CYS A 248 -20.70 4.38 29.03
C CYS A 248 -20.72 5.57 30.01
N ALA A 249 -21.88 6.14 30.34
CA ALA A 249 -21.94 7.14 31.40
C ALA A 249 -21.77 6.42 32.75
N PRO A 250 -20.78 6.79 33.59
CA PRO A 250 -20.63 6.20 34.91
C PRO A 250 -21.94 6.40 35.69
N ARG A 251 -22.53 5.29 36.17
CA ARG A 251 -23.58 5.36 37.18
C ARG A 251 -22.92 5.83 38.48
N TYR A 252 -22.96 7.13 38.73
CA TYR A 252 -22.66 7.71 40.04
C TYR A 252 -23.76 7.39 41.05
#